data_AF-A0A8E0QQV8-F1
#
_entry.id   AF-A0A8E0QQV8-F1
#
_cell.length_a   1.000
_cell.length_b   1.000
_cell.length_c   1.000
_cell.angle_alpha   90.00
_cell.angle_beta   90.00
_cell.angle_gamma   90.00
#
_symmetry.space_group_name_H-M   'P 1'
#
loop_
_entity.id
_entity.type
_entity.pdbx_description
1 polymer ?
#
loop_
_entity_poly.entity_id
_entity_poly.type
_entity_poly.pdbx_seq_one_letter_code
_entity_poly.pdbx_strand_id
1 'polypeptide(L)'
;MRSHDEITLDLDAAADATDDRRKRTKTTHAASRICYDWMIVSGNCHYARDRASFTHYRAIPRRTCIKNNIFNPQDELEVAGVGTVELRVCRTVRDGGASSHVIVLEDVLHIPEAVCNGFNPLLYGSSMSCNMEYWEGADRHGEPVWFAVPYAGGTRLVLAGEPRGESELIQGRYYTLSLSITPQERREIFEAMAC
;
A
#
# COMPACT_ATOMS: atom_id res chain seq x y z
N MET A 1 47.72 17.94 -44.74
CA MET A 1 46.79 18.65 -43.83
C MET A 1 45.42 18.03 -44.05
N ARG A 2 44.89 17.28 -43.09
CA ARG A 2 43.53 16.72 -43.18
C ARG A 2 42.50 17.84 -42.97
N SER A 3 41.39 17.82 -43.69
CA SER A 3 40.33 18.82 -43.53
C SER A 3 39.53 18.55 -42.25
N HIS A 4 38.89 19.58 -41.72
CA HIS A 4 38.15 19.54 -40.46
C HIS A 4 37.03 18.48 -40.48
N ASP A 5 36.48 18.15 -41.64
CA ASP A 5 35.37 17.20 -41.81
C ASP A 5 35.79 15.72 -41.71
N GLU A 6 37.06 15.38 -42.02
CA GLU A 6 37.57 14.00 -41.85
C GLU A 6 37.83 13.66 -40.38
N ILE A 7 38.04 14.65 -39.51
CA ILE A 7 38.31 14.45 -38.08
C ILE A 7 37.00 14.17 -37.32
N THR A 8 35.89 14.76 -37.76
CA THR A 8 34.58 14.63 -37.11
C THR A 8 33.95 13.26 -37.36
N LEU A 9 34.14 12.68 -38.55
CA LEU A 9 33.61 11.35 -38.90
C LEU A 9 34.27 10.20 -38.12
N ASP A 10 35.56 10.30 -37.79
CA ASP A 10 36.27 9.30 -36.98
C ASP A 10 35.89 9.36 -35.48
N LEU A 11 35.44 10.52 -34.98
CA LEU A 11 34.96 10.69 -33.61
C LEU A 11 33.53 10.14 -33.43
N ASP A 12 32.67 10.29 -34.44
CA ASP A 12 31.31 9.75 -34.41
C ASP A 12 31.31 8.22 -34.56
N ALA A 13 32.25 7.64 -35.33
CA ALA A 13 32.40 6.19 -35.47
C ALA A 13 32.98 5.49 -34.21
N ALA A 14 33.70 6.22 -33.35
CA ALA A 14 34.21 5.71 -32.08
C ALA A 14 33.23 5.90 -30.89
N ALA A 15 32.26 6.82 -31.02
CA ALA A 15 31.24 7.06 -30.00
C ALA A 15 30.10 6.03 -30.01
N ASP A 16 29.90 5.32 -31.13
CA ASP A 16 28.78 4.40 -31.33
C ASP A 16 29.03 2.94 -30.86
N ALA A 17 30.17 2.66 -30.21
CA ALA A 17 30.58 1.29 -29.90
C ALA A 17 30.67 0.91 -28.41
N THR A 18 30.45 1.82 -27.44
CA THR A 18 30.81 1.52 -26.03
C THR A 18 29.83 1.89 -24.91
N ASP A 19 28.56 2.25 -25.14
CA ASP A 19 27.63 2.43 -23.99
C ASP A 19 26.29 1.69 -24.06
N ASP A 20 26.15 0.74 -25.00
CA ASP A 20 24.96 -0.08 -25.14
C ASP A 20 24.92 -1.30 -24.19
N ARG A 21 25.69 -1.28 -23.10
CA ARG A 21 25.83 -2.47 -22.23
C ARG A 21 25.87 -2.20 -20.74
N ARG A 22 25.08 -1.24 -20.27
CA ARG A 22 24.58 -1.24 -18.89
C ARG A 22 23.08 -0.95 -18.82
N LYS A 23 22.29 -1.72 -19.58
CA LYS A 23 21.02 -2.25 -19.03
C LYS A 23 21.36 -3.19 -17.88
N ARG A 24 21.80 -2.59 -16.77
CA ARG A 24 21.78 -3.22 -15.46
C ARG A 24 20.30 -3.29 -15.15
N THR A 25 19.67 -4.37 -15.60
CA THR A 25 18.37 -4.84 -15.13
C THR A 25 18.55 -4.96 -13.63
N LYS A 26 18.28 -3.87 -12.92
CA LYS A 26 18.20 -3.86 -11.48
C LYS A 26 16.99 -4.74 -11.26
N THR A 27 17.23 -6.02 -11.01
CA THR A 27 16.28 -6.92 -10.38
C THR A 27 15.95 -6.25 -9.05
N THR A 28 15.06 -5.26 -9.09
CA THR A 28 14.34 -4.78 -7.93
C THR A 28 13.69 -6.02 -7.39
N HIS A 29 14.18 -6.48 -6.23
CA HIS A 29 13.61 -7.61 -5.53
C HIS A 29 12.10 -7.39 -5.49
N ALA A 30 11.29 -8.41 -5.80
CA ALA A 30 9.83 -8.24 -5.80
C ALA A 30 9.30 -7.59 -4.50
N ALA A 31 9.99 -7.84 -3.37
CA ALA A 31 9.75 -7.19 -2.08
C ALA A 31 9.93 -5.65 -2.08
N SER A 32 10.84 -5.09 -2.89
CA SER A 32 11.04 -3.64 -2.96
C SER A 32 9.93 -2.90 -3.72
N ARG A 33 8.98 -3.64 -4.31
CA ARG A 33 7.81 -3.09 -5.01
C ARG A 33 6.53 -3.17 -4.18
N ILE A 34 6.56 -3.88 -3.04
CA ILE A 34 5.37 -4.03 -2.18
C ILE A 34 5.19 -2.74 -1.36
N CYS A 35 3.95 -2.27 -1.27
CA CYS A 35 3.58 -1.21 -0.35
C CYS A 35 3.45 -1.76 1.06
N TYR A 36 4.23 -1.20 1.98
CA TYR A 36 4.11 -1.47 3.41
C TYR A 36 3.43 -0.32 4.17
N ASP A 37 2.95 0.69 3.46
CA ASP A 37 2.26 1.83 4.06
C ASP A 37 0.81 1.47 4.40
N TRP A 38 0.61 0.95 5.61
CA TRP A 38 -0.72 0.73 6.18
C TRP A 38 -1.17 1.97 6.94
N MET A 39 -1.94 2.82 6.25
CA MET A 39 -2.45 4.06 6.80
C MET A 39 -3.69 3.80 7.66
N ILE A 40 -3.85 4.57 8.74
CA ILE A 40 -5.12 4.62 9.49
C ILE A 40 -6.15 5.34 8.62
N VAL A 41 -7.25 4.65 8.31
CA VAL A 41 -8.30 5.13 7.40
C VAL A 41 -9.67 5.14 8.06
N SER A 42 -10.58 5.92 7.50
CA SER A 42 -12.02 5.87 7.80
C SER A 42 -12.81 5.18 6.69
N GLY A 43 -14.11 5.00 6.90
CA GLY A 43 -15.01 4.34 5.96
C GLY A 43 -15.49 2.99 6.49
N ASN A 44 -15.76 2.03 5.60
CA ASN A 44 -16.35 0.74 5.96
C ASN A 44 -15.65 -0.49 5.36
N CYS A 45 -14.41 -0.33 4.91
CA CYS A 45 -13.58 -1.45 4.44
C CYS A 45 -12.10 -1.29 4.81
N HIS A 46 -11.38 -2.40 4.72
CA HIS A 46 -9.93 -2.44 4.59
C HIS A 46 -9.57 -2.57 3.11
N TYR A 47 -8.41 -2.05 2.71
CA TYR A 47 -7.92 -2.25 1.35
C TYR A 47 -6.40 -2.41 1.32
N ALA A 48 -5.91 -3.15 0.33
CA ALA A 48 -4.49 -3.31 0.06
C ALA A 48 -4.20 -3.11 -1.43
N ARG A 49 -3.07 -2.46 -1.71
CA ARG A 49 -2.61 -2.19 -3.08
C ARG A 49 -2.11 -3.45 -3.76
N ASP A 50 -1.26 -4.19 -3.06
CA ASP A 50 -0.51 -5.29 -3.65
C ASP A 50 -1.11 -6.65 -3.28
N ARG A 51 -1.34 -7.50 -4.28
CA ARG A 51 -1.75 -8.91 -4.08
C ARG A 51 -0.81 -9.68 -3.15
N ALA A 52 0.47 -9.31 -3.10
CA ALA A 52 1.47 -9.95 -2.25
C ALA A 52 1.21 -9.77 -0.74
N SER A 53 0.36 -8.83 -0.35
CA SER A 53 -0.03 -8.61 1.06
C SER A 53 -0.98 -9.69 1.60
N PHE A 54 -1.64 -10.47 0.74
CA PHE A 54 -2.70 -11.39 1.13
C PHE A 54 -2.17 -12.78 1.48
N THR A 55 -2.57 -13.31 2.64
CA THR A 55 -2.32 -14.71 3.03
C THR A 55 -3.34 -15.67 2.44
N HIS A 56 -4.59 -15.21 2.30
CA HIS A 56 -5.63 -15.88 1.54
C HIS A 56 -6.23 -14.90 0.55
N TYR A 57 -6.45 -15.32 -0.70
CA TYR A 57 -6.87 -14.41 -1.77
C TYR A 57 -7.83 -15.08 -2.74
N ARG A 58 -8.95 -14.42 -3.01
CA ARG A 58 -9.88 -14.74 -4.08
C ARG A 58 -9.86 -13.62 -5.11
N ALA A 59 -9.43 -13.94 -6.33
CA ALA A 59 -9.51 -13.02 -7.45
C ALA A 59 -10.97 -12.85 -7.87
N ILE A 60 -11.35 -11.66 -8.33
CA ILE A 60 -12.64 -11.46 -8.99
C ILE A 60 -12.42 -11.67 -10.49
N PRO A 61 -13.08 -12.65 -11.13
CA PRO A 61 -12.83 -13.00 -12.53
C PRO A 61 -13.37 -11.97 -13.53
N ARG A 62 -14.32 -11.13 -13.11
CA ARG A 62 -14.88 -10.03 -13.91
C ARG A 62 -14.42 -8.70 -13.33
N ARG A 63 -14.24 -7.71 -14.20
CA ARG A 63 -13.90 -6.36 -13.74
C ARG A 63 -15.07 -5.80 -12.94
N THR A 64 -14.86 -5.62 -11.63
CA THR A 64 -15.82 -5.02 -10.70
C THR A 64 -15.26 -3.69 -10.24
N CYS A 65 -15.98 -2.61 -10.50
CA CYS A 65 -15.56 -1.27 -10.12
C CYS A 65 -16.56 -0.65 -9.13
N ILE A 66 -16.05 0.16 -8.21
CA ILE A 66 -16.86 0.97 -7.29
C ILE A 66 -16.81 2.43 -7.71
N LYS A 67 -17.90 3.16 -7.47
CA LYS A 67 -18.07 4.53 -7.99
C LYS A 67 -17.25 5.57 -7.23
N ASN A 68 -17.06 5.35 -5.93
CA ASN A 68 -16.37 6.29 -5.06
C ASN A 68 -14.86 6.07 -5.12
N ASN A 69 -14.22 6.54 -6.19
CA ASN A 69 -12.77 6.52 -6.31
C ASN A 69 -12.14 7.70 -5.55
N ILE A 70 -11.54 7.38 -4.41
CA ILE A 70 -10.86 8.37 -3.55
C ILE A 70 -9.45 8.74 -4.06
N PHE A 71 -8.89 7.95 -4.98
CA PHE A 71 -7.55 8.15 -5.52
C PHE A 71 -7.59 8.97 -6.81
N ASN A 72 -8.64 8.77 -7.61
CA ASN A 72 -8.91 9.50 -8.85
C ASN A 72 -10.43 9.69 -9.07
N PRO A 73 -10.99 10.85 -8.71
CA PRO A 73 -12.45 11.09 -8.80
C PRO A 73 -13.03 11.06 -10.22
N GLN A 74 -12.21 11.03 -11.27
CA GLN A 74 -12.67 10.98 -12.66
C GLN A 74 -12.92 9.55 -13.17
N ASP A 75 -12.44 8.54 -12.45
CA ASP A 75 -12.50 7.14 -12.86
C ASP A 75 -13.22 6.28 -11.82
N GLU A 76 -13.79 5.16 -12.24
CA GLU A 76 -14.25 4.14 -11.30
C GLU A 76 -13.06 3.37 -10.71
N LEU A 77 -13.18 2.89 -9.48
CA LEU A 77 -12.09 2.22 -8.77
C LEU A 77 -12.22 0.70 -8.88
N GLU A 78 -11.25 0.03 -9.49
CA GLU A 78 -11.28 -1.42 -9.66
C GLU A 78 -11.00 -2.17 -8.36
N VAL A 79 -11.83 -3.18 -8.07
CA VAL A 79 -11.59 -4.18 -7.03
C VAL A 79 -11.19 -5.49 -7.73
N ALA A 80 -9.91 -5.83 -7.67
CA ALA A 80 -9.35 -7.00 -8.35
C ALA A 80 -9.56 -8.31 -7.55
N GLY A 81 -9.87 -8.22 -6.26
CA GLY A 81 -10.07 -9.38 -5.41
C GLY A 81 -10.41 -9.03 -3.98
N VAL A 82 -10.66 -10.06 -3.18
CA VAL A 82 -10.87 -9.95 -1.73
C VAL A 82 -10.08 -11.03 -1.03
N GLY A 83 -9.56 -10.74 0.15
CA GLY A 83 -8.83 -11.74 0.91
C GLY A 83 -8.55 -11.36 2.35
N THR A 84 -7.67 -12.16 2.94
CA THR A 84 -7.19 -11.99 4.31
C THR A 84 -5.76 -11.48 4.29
N VAL A 85 -5.47 -10.52 5.15
CA VAL A 85 -4.13 -9.97 5.36
C VAL A 85 -3.73 -10.16 6.81
N GLU A 86 -2.52 -10.67 7.04
CA GLU A 86 -1.93 -10.77 8.37
C GLU A 86 -0.84 -9.70 8.52
N LEU A 87 -1.06 -8.73 9.40
CA LEU A 87 -0.13 -7.64 9.68
C LEU A 87 0.58 -7.89 10.99
N ARG A 88 1.90 -8.09 10.92
CA ARG A 88 2.74 -8.10 12.11
C ARG A 88 3.09 -6.66 12.47
N VAL A 89 2.49 -6.16 13.55
CA VAL A 89 2.61 -4.77 14.03
C VAL A 89 3.33 -4.72 15.36
N CYS A 90 3.94 -3.58 15.67
CA CYS A 90 4.43 -3.30 17.01
C CYS A 90 3.24 -2.96 17.92
N ARG A 91 3.22 -3.53 19.14
CA ARG A 91 2.05 -3.46 20.03
C ARG A 91 1.86 -2.10 20.68
N THR A 92 2.97 -1.51 21.12
CA THR A 92 2.97 -0.28 21.91
C THR A 92 4.24 0.51 21.65
N VAL A 93 4.13 1.82 21.79
CA VAL A 93 5.30 2.71 21.77
C VAL A 93 6.14 2.60 23.05
N ARG A 94 5.54 2.11 24.16
CA ARG A 94 6.13 2.15 25.51
C ARG A 94 7.41 1.32 25.65
N ASP A 95 7.53 0.25 24.87
CA ASP A 95 8.71 -0.63 24.85
C ASP A 95 9.62 -0.36 23.64
N GLY A 96 9.44 0.78 22.97
CA GLY A 96 10.14 1.12 21.73
C GLY A 96 9.71 0.27 20.53
N GLY A 97 8.55 -0.39 20.59
CA GLY A 97 8.06 -1.27 19.52
C GLY A 97 8.73 -2.65 19.52
N ALA A 98 9.34 -3.06 20.63
CA ALA A 98 10.00 -4.34 20.76
C ALA A 98 9.02 -5.53 20.73
N SER A 99 7.84 -5.37 21.33
CA SER A 99 6.79 -6.39 21.29
C SER A 99 5.96 -6.30 20.01
N SER A 100 5.63 -7.46 19.44
CA SER A 100 4.82 -7.56 18.22
C SER A 100 3.50 -8.29 18.46
N HIS A 101 2.49 -7.94 17.68
CA HIS A 101 1.19 -8.60 17.60
C HIS A 101 0.81 -8.83 16.13
N VAL A 102 -0.01 -9.83 15.86
CA VAL A 102 -0.53 -10.09 14.51
C VAL A 102 -1.98 -9.65 14.45
N ILE A 103 -2.24 -8.64 13.63
CA ILE A 103 -3.59 -8.23 13.26
C ILE A 103 -4.01 -9.03 12.04
N VAL A 104 -5.14 -9.74 12.17
CA VAL A 104 -5.77 -10.43 11.04
C VAL A 104 -6.89 -9.55 10.51
N LEU A 105 -6.78 -9.14 9.25
CA LEU A 105 -7.80 -8.38 8.55
C LEU A 105 -8.51 -9.29 7.56
N GLU A 106 -9.80 -9.48 7.77
CA GLU A 106 -10.67 -10.25 6.87
C GLU A 106 -11.36 -9.31 5.87
N ASP A 107 -11.84 -9.88 4.77
CA ASP A 107 -12.58 -9.16 3.72
C ASP A 107 -11.86 -7.89 3.20
N VAL A 108 -10.53 -7.93 3.11
CA VAL A 108 -9.71 -6.83 2.61
C VAL A 108 -9.88 -6.73 1.10
N LEU A 109 -10.22 -5.54 0.59
CA LEU A 109 -10.33 -5.29 -0.85
C LEU A 109 -8.94 -5.15 -1.48
N HIS A 110 -8.67 -5.87 -2.56
CA HIS A 110 -7.47 -5.67 -3.36
C HIS A 110 -7.74 -4.60 -4.42
N ILE A 111 -7.08 -3.45 -4.28
CA ILE A 111 -7.27 -2.26 -5.11
C ILE A 111 -5.91 -1.86 -5.68
N PRO A 112 -5.52 -2.34 -6.87
CA PRO A 112 -4.20 -2.09 -7.44
C PRO A 112 -3.86 -0.61 -7.66
N GLU A 113 -4.87 0.23 -7.87
CA GLU A 113 -4.73 1.67 -8.07
C GLU A 113 -4.56 2.47 -6.77
N ALA A 114 -4.69 1.83 -5.60
CA ALA A 114 -4.55 2.50 -4.32
C ALA A 114 -3.09 2.98 -4.13
N VAL A 115 -2.90 4.22 -3.66
CA VAL A 115 -1.54 4.76 -3.41
C VAL A 115 -0.89 4.19 -2.14
N CYS A 116 -1.66 3.51 -1.30
CA CYS A 116 -1.22 2.87 -0.05
C CYS A 116 -2.21 1.77 0.37
N ASN A 117 -1.94 1.08 1.49
CA ASN A 117 -2.89 0.18 2.14
C ASN A 117 -3.71 0.94 3.21
N GLY A 118 -4.93 0.48 3.47
CA GLY A 118 -5.87 1.07 4.42
C GLY A 118 -6.23 0.13 5.56
N PHE A 119 -5.89 0.52 6.79
CA PHE A 119 -6.34 -0.11 8.04
C PHE A 119 -7.39 0.75 8.74
N ASN A 120 -8.60 0.21 8.93
CA ASN A 120 -9.68 0.87 9.65
C ASN A 120 -9.81 0.30 11.08
N PRO A 121 -9.42 1.03 12.13
CA PRO A 121 -9.45 0.54 13.50
C PRO A 121 -10.85 0.15 13.99
N LEU A 122 -11.90 0.81 13.47
CA LEU A 122 -13.28 0.57 13.89
C LEU A 122 -13.78 -0.80 13.42
N LEU A 123 -13.29 -1.30 12.29
CA LEU A 123 -13.63 -2.62 11.77
C LEU A 123 -12.87 -3.74 12.47
N TYR A 124 -11.64 -3.46 12.91
CA TYR A 124 -10.86 -4.41 13.70
C TYR A 124 -11.44 -4.61 15.12
N GLY A 125 -12.21 -3.64 15.62
CA GLY A 125 -12.85 -3.72 16.93
C GLY A 125 -11.93 -3.39 18.10
N SER A 126 -10.81 -2.71 17.84
CA SER A 126 -10.00 -2.12 18.90
C SER A 126 -10.55 -0.77 19.33
N SER A 127 -10.24 -0.36 20.55
CA SER A 127 -10.31 1.07 20.90
C SER A 127 -9.30 1.86 20.05
N MET A 128 -9.46 3.19 20.02
CA MET A 128 -8.49 4.09 19.41
C MET A 128 -8.30 5.30 20.31
N SER A 129 -7.05 5.57 20.68
CA SER A 129 -6.63 6.77 21.40
C SER A 129 -5.68 7.57 20.52
N CYS A 130 -6.02 8.84 20.27
CA CYS A 130 -5.27 9.72 19.39
C CYS A 130 -4.45 10.71 20.22
N ASN A 131 -3.19 10.41 20.46
CA ASN A 131 -2.25 11.36 21.07
C ASN A 131 -1.63 12.25 19.97
N MET A 132 -0.95 13.32 20.38
CA MET A 132 -0.32 14.25 19.45
C MET A 132 0.80 13.60 18.63
N GLU A 133 1.53 12.65 19.23
CA GLU A 133 2.72 12.03 18.63
C GLU A 133 2.45 10.64 18.02
N TYR A 134 1.43 9.94 18.50
CA TYR A 134 1.10 8.59 18.04
C TYR A 134 -0.37 8.28 18.34
N TRP A 135 -0.92 7.36 17.57
CA TRP A 135 -2.22 6.76 17.85
C TRP A 135 -2.01 5.33 18.28
N GLU A 136 -2.83 4.83 19.19
CA GLU A 136 -2.76 3.44 19.64
C GLU A 136 -4.16 2.83 19.75
N GLY A 137 -4.22 1.52 19.65
CA GLY A 137 -5.44 0.77 19.91
C GLY A 137 -5.20 -0.38 20.86
N ALA A 138 -6.23 -0.64 21.66
CA ALA A 138 -6.25 -1.73 22.62
C ALA A 138 -7.37 -2.73 22.28
N ASP A 139 -7.18 -3.98 22.68
CA ASP A 139 -8.22 -5.00 22.59
C ASP A 139 -9.34 -4.77 23.63
N ARG A 140 -10.32 -5.68 23.65
CA ARG A 140 -11.44 -5.65 24.61
C ARG A 140 -11.04 -5.71 26.09
N HIS A 141 -9.82 -6.16 26.38
CA HIS A 141 -9.26 -6.24 27.73
C HIS A 141 -8.46 -4.99 28.10
N GLY A 142 -8.29 -4.04 27.17
CA GLY A 142 -7.47 -2.85 27.35
C GLY A 142 -5.98 -3.07 27.07
N GLU A 143 -5.61 -4.22 26.51
CA GLU A 143 -4.22 -4.52 26.18
C GLU A 143 -3.81 -3.87 24.86
N PRO A 144 -2.68 -3.13 24.80
CA PRO A 144 -2.19 -2.54 23.56
C PRO A 144 -1.89 -3.61 22.50
N VAL A 145 -2.41 -3.39 21.29
CA VAL A 145 -2.30 -4.33 20.16
C VAL A 145 -1.68 -3.70 18.91
N TRP A 146 -1.71 -2.37 18.79
CA TRP A 146 -1.02 -1.65 17.72
C TRP A 146 -0.78 -0.19 18.10
N PHE A 147 0.22 0.42 17.48
CA PHE A 147 0.34 1.87 17.41
C PHE A 147 0.73 2.35 16.02
N ALA A 148 0.49 3.62 15.78
CA ALA A 148 0.69 4.29 14.51
C ALA A 148 1.30 5.68 14.74
N VAL A 149 2.13 6.13 13.80
CA VAL A 149 2.86 7.40 13.90
C VAL A 149 2.55 8.31 12.70
N PRO A 150 2.71 9.64 12.83
CA PRO A 150 2.53 10.56 11.72
C PRO A 150 3.35 10.18 10.49
N TYR A 151 2.70 10.16 9.32
CA TYR A 151 3.35 9.83 8.06
C TYR A 151 2.57 10.45 6.89
N ALA A 152 3.27 11.19 6.02
CA ALA A 152 2.71 11.79 4.80
C ALA A 152 1.34 12.49 4.96
N GLY A 153 1.17 13.28 6.03
CA GLY A 153 -0.07 14.01 6.29
C GLY A 153 -1.20 13.18 6.92
N GLY A 154 -0.98 11.90 7.18
CA GLY A 154 -1.87 11.02 7.94
C GLY A 154 -1.13 10.28 9.05
N THR A 155 -1.63 9.10 9.43
CA THR A 155 -1.04 8.24 10.47
C THR A 155 -0.82 6.85 9.90
N ARG A 156 0.37 6.26 10.07
CA ARG A 156 0.75 4.95 9.54
C ARG A 156 1.03 3.97 10.66
N LEU A 157 0.49 2.75 10.56
CA LEU A 157 0.82 1.65 11.48
C LEU A 157 2.32 1.40 11.52
N VAL A 158 2.84 1.09 12.71
CA VAL A 158 4.22 0.65 12.87
C VAL A 158 4.28 -0.86 12.71
N LEU A 159 4.81 -1.31 11.58
CA LEU A 159 5.01 -2.73 11.30
C LEU A 159 6.26 -3.25 12.00
N ALA A 160 6.16 -4.45 12.58
CA ALA A 160 7.29 -5.10 13.24
C ALA A 160 8.35 -5.51 12.21
N GLY A 161 9.62 -5.32 12.56
CA GLY A 161 10.75 -5.65 11.68
C GLY A 161 11.04 -4.61 10.59
N GLU A 162 10.34 -3.46 10.60
CA GLU A 162 10.57 -2.32 9.71
C GLU A 162 10.69 -2.70 8.22
N PRO A 163 9.69 -3.38 7.64
CA PRO A 163 9.74 -3.73 6.24
C PRO A 163 9.85 -2.48 5.36
N ARG A 164 10.68 -2.55 4.32
CA ARG A 164 10.89 -1.47 3.35
C ARG A 164 10.41 -1.91 1.98
N GLY A 165 9.67 -1.02 1.33
CA GLY A 165 9.16 -1.25 -0.02
C GLY A 165 8.82 0.08 -0.69
N GLU A 166 7.89 0.02 -1.63
CA GLU A 166 7.50 1.18 -2.41
C GLU A 166 6.47 2.03 -1.67
N SER A 167 6.62 3.35 -1.75
CA SER A 167 5.69 4.32 -1.19
C SER A 167 5.41 5.38 -2.24
N GLU A 168 4.12 5.57 -2.54
CA GLU A 168 3.64 6.64 -3.42
C GLU A 168 3.16 7.87 -2.63
N LEU A 169 3.12 7.77 -1.30
CA LEU A 169 2.69 8.85 -0.43
C LEU A 169 3.78 9.94 -0.33
N ILE A 170 3.50 11.08 -0.95
CA ILE A 170 4.35 12.27 -0.92
C ILE A 170 4.18 13.03 0.40
N GLN A 171 5.28 13.29 1.10
CA GLN A 171 5.29 14.08 2.34
C GLN A 171 4.79 15.51 2.13
N GLY A 172 3.91 15.98 3.02
CA GLY A 172 3.31 17.32 2.94
C GLY A 172 2.08 17.43 2.05
N ARG A 173 1.71 16.37 1.33
CA ARG A 173 0.42 16.29 0.61
C ARG A 173 -0.67 15.76 1.53
N TYR A 174 -1.87 16.30 1.39
CA TYR A 174 -3.06 15.81 2.09
C TYR A 174 -3.76 14.75 1.25
N TYR A 175 -4.08 13.61 1.87
CA TYR A 175 -4.81 12.50 1.24
C TYR A 175 -6.12 12.24 1.98
N THR A 176 -7.24 12.19 1.25
CA THR A 176 -8.52 11.74 1.81
C THR A 176 -8.61 10.23 1.69
N LEU A 177 -8.06 9.51 2.66
CA LEU A 177 -8.01 8.05 2.68
C LEU A 177 -9.27 7.45 3.31
N SER A 178 -10.46 7.78 2.81
CA SER A 178 -11.74 7.32 3.39
C SER A 178 -12.56 6.56 2.36
N LEU A 179 -12.39 5.23 2.30
CA LEU A 179 -13.11 4.40 1.32
C LEU A 179 -14.36 3.77 1.94
N SER A 180 -15.51 4.05 1.33
CA SER A 180 -16.79 3.44 1.70
C SER A 180 -17.45 2.83 0.48
N ILE A 181 -17.78 1.54 0.57
CA ILE A 181 -18.58 0.83 -0.42
C ILE A 181 -20.04 0.77 0.04
N THR A 182 -20.96 0.94 -0.90
CA THR A 182 -22.39 0.80 -0.63
C THR A 182 -22.77 -0.67 -0.39
N PRO A 183 -23.92 -0.97 0.24
CA PRO A 183 -24.40 -2.34 0.38
C PRO A 183 -24.60 -3.05 -0.96
N GLN A 184 -24.92 -2.31 -2.02
CA GLN A 184 -25.07 -2.87 -3.37
C GLN A 184 -23.71 -3.26 -3.96
N GLU A 185 -22.73 -2.35 -3.94
CA GLU A 185 -21.37 -2.65 -4.39
C GLU A 185 -20.77 -3.83 -3.61
N ARG A 186 -21.00 -3.90 -2.29
CA ARG A 186 -20.58 -5.04 -1.48
C ARG A 186 -21.21 -6.35 -1.98
N ARG A 187 -22.51 -6.39 -2.27
CA ARG A 187 -23.13 -7.61 -2.82
C ARG A 187 -22.51 -8.00 -4.15
N GLU A 188 -22.37 -7.05 -5.08
CA GLU A 188 -21.81 -7.30 -6.41
C GLU A 188 -20.38 -7.86 -6.34
N ILE A 189 -19.53 -7.31 -5.46
CA ILE A 189 -18.17 -7.81 -5.21
C ILE A 189 -18.20 -9.27 -4.75
N PHE A 190 -19.05 -9.61 -3.77
CA PHE A 190 -19.08 -10.95 -3.19
C PHE A 190 -19.79 -11.98 -4.09
N GLU A 191 -20.79 -11.58 -4.87
CA GLU A 191 -21.42 -12.42 -5.88
C GLU A 191 -20.47 -12.74 -7.03
N ALA A 192 -19.68 -11.75 -7.47
CA ALA A 192 -18.70 -11.94 -8.54
C ALA A 192 -17.59 -12.94 -8.18
N MET A 193 -17.33 -13.17 -6.88
CA MET A 193 -16.40 -14.20 -6.41
C MET A 193 -16.98 -15.63 -6.39
N ALA A 194 -18.30 -15.78 -6.46
CA ALA A 194 -18.98 -17.08 -6.35
C ALA A 194 -19.18 -17.79 -7.70
N CYS A 195 -18.84 -17.12 -8.81
CA CYS A 195 -18.89 -17.64 -10.18
C CYS A 195 -17.51 -18.16 -10.62
#